data_AF-A0A1Q7HMU0-F1
#
_entry.id   AF-A0A1Q7HMU0-F1
#
_cell.length_a   1.000
_cell.length_b   1.000
_cell.length_c   1.000
_cell.angle_alpha   90.00
_cell.angle_beta   90.00
_cell.angle_gamma   90.00
#
_symmetry.space_group_name_H-M   'P 1'
#
loop_
_entity.id
_entity.type
_entity.pdbx_description
1 polymer ?
#
loop_
_entity_poly.entity_id
_entity_poly.type
_entity_poly.pdbx_seq_one_letter_code
_entity_poly.pdbx_strand_id
1 'polypeptide(L)'
;MVYRTANAGSCWTLEFGENYTLDQLIPRELPEFGSYPPAIGSLAHGETWLISCSPPTDMQPFVILDPAGATLSRGEIPASGCARDAQLLTAKSAVAIVTRHAGGGSTHLIATDDGGITWRDLYPKETP
;
A
#
# COMPACT_ATOMS: atom_id res chain seq x y z
N MET A 1 -3.22 6.85 9.34
CA MET A 1 -3.91 5.93 10.26
C MET A 1 -4.93 5.08 9.50
N VAL A 2 -5.20 3.85 9.94
CA VAL A 2 -6.22 2.97 9.34
C VAL A 2 -7.15 2.40 10.41
N TYR A 3 -8.46 2.57 10.21
CA TYR A 3 -9.50 2.07 11.11
C TYR A 3 -10.34 0.99 10.43
N ARG A 4 -10.78 0.00 11.20
CA ARG A 4 -11.66 -1.09 10.75
C ARG A 4 -12.98 -1.07 11.51
N THR A 5 -14.05 -1.45 10.84
CA THR A 5 -15.35 -1.74 11.46
C THR A 5 -15.81 -3.13 11.06
N ALA A 6 -16.44 -3.86 12.00
CA ALA A 6 -17.05 -5.16 11.77
C ALA A 6 -18.58 -5.13 11.91
N ASN A 7 -19.15 -3.95 12.18
CA ASN A 7 -20.55 -3.78 12.57
C ASN A 7 -21.18 -2.57 11.86
N ALA A 8 -20.98 -2.50 10.53
CA ALA A 8 -21.52 -1.47 9.65
C ALA A 8 -21.22 -0.03 10.13
N GLY A 9 -20.04 0.18 10.72
CA GLY A 9 -19.58 1.50 11.17
C GLY A 9 -20.09 1.93 12.55
N SER A 10 -20.79 1.06 13.29
CA SER A 10 -21.24 1.40 14.65
C SER A 10 -20.12 1.40 15.69
N CYS A 11 -19.03 0.64 15.46
CA CYS A 11 -17.78 0.73 16.21
C CYS A 11 -16.57 0.65 15.26
N TRP A 12 -15.47 1.28 15.68
CA TRP A 12 -14.23 1.36 14.93
C TRP A 12 -13.05 0.96 15.82
N THR A 13 -12.19 0.09 15.29
CA THR A 13 -10.92 -0.29 15.90
C THR A 13 -9.78 0.33 15.10
N LEU A 14 -8.81 0.94 15.78
CA LEU A 14 -7.59 1.43 15.16
C LEU A 14 -6.65 0.23 14.90
N GLU A 15 -6.41 -0.08 13.63
CA GLU A 15 -5.57 -1.23 13.23
C GLU A 15 -4.13 -0.80 13.00
N PHE A 16 -3.92 0.36 12.36
CA PHE A 16 -2.58 0.85 12.04
C PHE A 16 -2.40 2.32 12.42
N GLY A 17 -1.27 2.58 13.10
CA GLY A 17 -0.78 3.91 13.40
C GLY A 17 -0.27 4.65 12.15
N GLU A 18 -0.16 5.96 12.26
CA GLU A 18 0.48 6.80 11.25
C GLU A 18 1.99 6.91 11.50
N ASN A 19 2.80 6.83 10.45
CA ASN A 19 4.25 7.01 10.51
C ASN A 19 4.66 8.46 10.76
N TYR A 20 3.95 9.42 10.15
CA TYR A 20 4.22 10.85 10.30
C TYR A 20 3.30 11.44 11.37
N THR A 21 3.65 11.24 12.64
CA THR A 21 2.89 11.87 13.72
C THR A 21 3.29 13.33 13.82
N LEU A 22 2.39 14.25 13.42
CA LEU A 22 2.48 15.67 13.75
C LEU A 22 2.21 15.87 15.24
N ASP A 23 3.08 15.31 16.09
CA ASP A 23 3.04 15.43 17.56
C ASP A 23 1.74 14.86 18.21
N GLN A 24 1.19 13.78 17.62
CA GLN A 24 -0.05 13.16 18.11
C GLN A 24 0.19 12.00 19.09
N LEU A 25 -0.68 11.93 20.11
CA LEU A 25 -0.76 10.90 21.17
C LEU A 25 -1.24 9.52 20.68
N ILE A 26 -0.86 9.10 19.47
CA ILE A 26 -1.24 7.77 18.97
C ILE A 26 -0.49 6.71 19.80
N PRO A 27 -1.17 5.66 20.29
CA PRO A 27 -0.50 4.59 21.02
C PRO A 27 0.67 4.01 20.20
N ARG A 28 1.89 4.12 20.73
CA ARG A 28 3.13 3.62 20.08
C ARG A 28 3.18 2.10 19.90
N GLU A 29 2.22 1.38 20.49
CA GLU A 29 2.18 -0.09 20.47
C GLU A 29 1.53 -0.65 19.19
N LEU A 30 0.92 0.19 18.36
CA LEU A 30 0.28 -0.24 17.12
C LEU A 30 1.28 -0.37 15.98
N PRO A 31 1.12 -1.36 15.08
CA PRO A 31 1.89 -1.42 13.85
C PRO A 31 1.70 -0.13 13.04
N GLU A 32 2.80 0.45 12.60
CA GLU A 32 2.74 1.65 11.77
C GLU A 32 2.47 1.29 10.30
N PHE A 33 1.66 2.11 9.61
CA PHE A 33 1.32 1.88 8.21
C PHE A 33 1.18 3.17 7.42
N GLY A 34 2.32 3.67 6.95
CA GLY A 34 2.42 4.92 6.22
C GLY A 34 1.61 6.06 6.87
N SER A 35 1.21 7.06 6.10
CA SER A 35 0.49 8.24 6.63
C SER A 35 -0.74 8.55 5.81
N TYR A 36 -0.60 8.47 4.49
CA TYR A 36 -1.66 8.73 3.53
C TYR A 36 -1.95 7.47 2.71
N PRO A 37 -3.19 6.96 2.67
CA PRO A 37 -3.53 5.86 1.77
C PRO A 37 -3.67 6.38 0.32
N PRO A 38 -2.86 5.92 -0.66
CA PRO A 38 -3.13 6.16 -2.06
C PRO A 38 -4.22 5.26 -2.65
N ALA A 39 -4.41 4.04 -2.14
CA ALA A 39 -5.34 3.08 -2.72
C ALA A 39 -5.80 2.01 -1.74
N ILE A 40 -7.04 1.56 -1.91
CA ILE A 40 -7.67 0.46 -1.16
C ILE A 40 -8.59 -0.32 -2.11
N GLY A 41 -8.70 -1.62 -1.92
CA GLY A 41 -9.65 -2.44 -2.65
C GLY A 41 -9.84 -3.82 -2.05
N SER A 42 -10.57 -4.67 -2.78
CA SER A 42 -10.87 -6.04 -2.38
C SER A 42 -10.45 -7.05 -3.44
N LEU A 43 -10.11 -8.26 -3.01
CA LEU A 43 -9.92 -9.43 -3.88
C LEU A 43 -11.20 -10.27 -3.95
N ALA A 44 -11.24 -11.22 -4.89
CA ALA A 44 -12.42 -12.02 -5.19
C ALA A 44 -12.92 -12.90 -4.02
N HIS A 45 -12.05 -13.24 -3.05
CA HIS A 45 -12.42 -14.07 -1.90
C HIS A 45 -12.70 -13.23 -0.63
N GLY A 46 -12.81 -11.91 -0.77
CA GLY A 46 -13.17 -11.01 0.32
C GLY A 46 -11.97 -10.47 1.11
N GLU A 47 -10.74 -10.76 0.70
CA GLU A 47 -9.57 -10.10 1.25
C GLU A 47 -9.59 -8.61 0.91
N THR A 48 -9.10 -7.79 1.83
CA THR A 48 -8.92 -6.35 1.62
C THR A 48 -7.45 -6.06 1.40
N TRP A 49 -7.12 -5.21 0.44
CA TRP A 49 -5.76 -4.71 0.29
C TRP A 49 -5.71 -3.21 0.46
N LEU A 50 -4.61 -2.74 1.03
CA LEU A 50 -4.37 -1.34 1.34
C LEU A 50 -2.95 -1.01 0.88
N ILE A 51 -2.77 0.15 0.28
CA ILE A 51 -1.46 0.76 0.08
C ILE A 51 -1.45 2.05 0.88
N SER A 52 -0.31 2.38 1.48
CA SER A 52 -0.07 3.61 2.21
C SER A 52 1.23 4.27 1.75
N CYS A 53 1.36 5.55 2.06
CA CYS A 53 2.44 6.42 1.62
C CYS A 53 2.89 7.33 2.76
N SER A 54 4.19 7.55 2.88
CA SER A 54 4.80 8.50 3.83
C SER A 54 5.98 9.23 3.19
N PRO A 55 5.76 10.22 2.30
CA PRO A 55 6.86 10.99 1.74
C PRO A 55 7.62 11.74 2.84
N PRO A 56 8.95 11.95 2.69
CA PRO A 56 9.80 11.46 1.61
C PRO A 56 10.23 9.99 1.85
N THR A 57 9.83 9.10 0.94
CA THR A 57 10.24 7.69 0.93
C THR A 57 10.28 7.20 -0.52
N ASP A 58 11.20 6.28 -0.82
CA ASP A 58 11.28 5.60 -2.12
C ASP A 58 10.49 4.28 -2.14
N MET A 59 9.86 3.92 -1.02
CA MET A 59 9.10 2.70 -0.84
C MET A 59 7.75 3.00 -0.19
N GLN A 60 6.69 2.37 -0.71
CA GLN A 60 5.34 2.48 -0.16
C GLN A 60 4.86 1.16 0.42
N PRO A 61 4.47 1.11 1.70
CA PRO A 61 3.95 -0.11 2.28
C PRO A 61 2.60 -0.49 1.68
N PHE A 62 2.39 -1.78 1.49
CA PHE A 62 1.08 -2.36 1.25
C PHE A 62 0.82 -3.53 2.20
N VAL A 63 -0.45 -3.81 2.46
CA VAL A 63 -0.89 -4.97 3.23
C VAL A 63 -2.09 -5.63 2.55
N ILE A 64 -2.20 -6.95 2.72
CA ILE A 64 -3.39 -7.73 2.40
C ILE A 64 -3.93 -8.29 3.71
N LEU A 65 -5.22 -8.09 3.95
CA LEU A 65 -5.95 -8.51 5.13
C LEU A 65 -6.97 -9.56 4.73
N ASP A 66 -7.18 -10.56 5.59
CA ASP A 66 -8.30 -11.49 5.45
C ASP A 66 -9.65 -10.79 5.79
N PRO A 67 -10.80 -11.44 5.55
CA PRO A 67 -12.10 -10.87 5.89
C PRO A 67 -12.29 -10.57 7.39
N ALA A 68 -11.50 -11.22 8.26
CA ALA A 68 -11.47 -10.99 9.70
C ALA A 68 -10.48 -9.89 10.11
N GLY A 69 -9.83 -9.21 9.15
CA GLY A 69 -8.87 -8.12 9.36
C GLY A 69 -7.46 -8.57 9.73
N ALA A 70 -7.15 -9.87 9.75
CA ALA A 70 -5.81 -10.35 10.04
C ALA A 70 -4.88 -10.14 8.83
N THR A 71 -3.66 -9.69 9.08
CA THR A 71 -2.65 -9.49 8.02
C THR A 71 -2.22 -10.83 7.42
N LEU A 72 -2.56 -11.04 6.15
CA LEU A 72 -2.13 -12.19 5.34
C LEU A 72 -0.75 -11.97 4.73
N SER A 73 -0.50 -10.75 4.23
CA SER A 73 0.79 -10.38 3.67
C SER A 73 1.05 -8.89 3.82
N ARG A 74 2.34 -8.54 3.77
CA ARG A 74 2.83 -7.16 3.74
C ARG A 74 4.01 -7.09 2.79
N GLY A 75 4.18 -5.94 2.15
CA GLY A 75 5.33 -5.69 1.29
C GLY A 75 5.45 -4.22 0.99
N GLU A 76 6.31 -3.91 0.03
CA GLU A 76 6.61 -2.53 -0.36
C GLU A 76 6.58 -2.37 -1.88
N ILE A 77 6.14 -1.20 -2.34
CA ILE A 77 6.09 -0.80 -3.73
C ILE A 77 7.21 0.23 -3.98
N PRO A 78 8.13 0.01 -4.93
CA PRO A 78 9.19 0.97 -5.23
C PRO A 78 8.63 2.19 -5.94
N ALA A 79 8.56 3.30 -5.22
CA ALA A 79 7.94 4.54 -5.65
C ALA A 79 8.45 5.72 -4.81
N SER A 80 9.06 6.70 -5.48
CA SER A 80 9.64 7.94 -4.91
C SER A 80 8.63 8.99 -4.41
N GLY A 81 7.40 8.57 -4.21
CA GLY A 81 6.23 9.39 -3.91
C GLY A 81 4.99 8.53 -4.06
N CYS A 82 3.85 8.99 -3.55
CA CYS A 82 2.65 8.15 -3.46
C CYS A 82 2.24 7.54 -4.82
N ALA A 83 1.83 6.27 -4.78
CA ALA A 83 1.32 5.59 -5.94
C ALA A 83 0.10 6.38 -6.41
N ARG A 84 0.04 6.65 -7.71
CA ARG A 84 -1.09 7.38 -8.28
C ARG A 84 -2.33 6.52 -8.30
N ASP A 85 -2.12 5.23 -8.55
CA ASP A 85 -3.15 4.21 -8.54
C ASP A 85 -2.48 2.84 -8.40
N ALA A 86 -3.23 1.84 -7.98
CA ALA A 86 -2.79 0.47 -7.94
C ALA A 86 -3.98 -0.48 -7.89
N GLN A 87 -3.77 -1.69 -8.39
CA GLN A 87 -4.74 -2.76 -8.33
C GLN A 87 -4.03 -4.06 -8.01
N LEU A 88 -4.43 -4.70 -6.91
CA LEU A 88 -4.10 -6.10 -6.68
C LEU A 88 -5.08 -6.97 -7.45
N LEU A 89 -4.54 -7.89 -8.24
CA LEU A 89 -5.28 -8.84 -9.07
C LEU A 89 -5.46 -10.16 -8.32
N THR A 90 -4.46 -10.55 -7.53
CA THR A 90 -4.49 -11.70 -6.61
C THR A 90 -3.65 -11.37 -5.37
N ALA A 91 -3.54 -12.32 -4.43
CA ALA A 91 -2.63 -12.21 -3.29
C ALA A 91 -1.14 -12.13 -3.70
N LYS A 92 -0.80 -12.52 -4.94
CA LYS A 92 0.58 -12.50 -5.46
C LYS A 92 0.80 -11.53 -6.60
N SER A 93 -0.24 -11.13 -7.31
CA SER A 93 -0.11 -10.29 -8.50
C SER A 93 -0.77 -8.94 -8.32
N ALA A 94 -0.05 -7.89 -8.72
CA ALA A 94 -0.51 -6.51 -8.65
C ALA A 94 0.08 -5.68 -9.77
N VAL A 95 -0.59 -4.57 -10.07
CA VAL A 95 -0.09 -3.49 -10.91
C VAL A 95 -0.18 -2.17 -10.15
N ALA A 96 0.77 -1.27 -10.35
CA ALA A 96 0.77 0.05 -9.74
C ALA A 96 1.27 1.11 -10.72
N ILE A 97 0.65 2.28 -10.68
CA ILE A 97 1.12 3.49 -11.36
C ILE A 97 1.89 4.31 -10.34
N VAL A 98 3.19 4.45 -10.53
CA VAL A 98 4.09 5.09 -9.57
C VAL A 98 4.86 6.23 -10.22
N THR A 99 5.35 7.14 -9.39
CA THR A 99 6.37 8.11 -9.83
C THR A 99 7.73 7.62 -9.35
N ARG A 100 8.75 7.61 -10.23
CA ARG A 100 10.16 7.35 -9.89
C ARG A 100 10.99 8.62 -10.12
N HIS A 101 11.83 8.99 -9.17
CA HIS A 101 12.63 10.22 -9.23
C HIS A 101 13.90 10.08 -10.07
N ALA A 102 14.24 8.88 -10.56
CA ALA A 102 15.36 8.71 -11.48
C ALA A 102 15.13 9.53 -12.76
N GLY A 103 15.85 10.64 -12.93
CA GLY A 103 15.85 11.44 -14.16
C GLY A 103 14.79 12.55 -14.29
N GLY A 104 14.16 13.00 -13.20
CA GLY A 104 13.25 14.17 -13.24
C GLY A 104 11.76 13.86 -13.04
N GLY A 105 11.43 12.70 -12.45
CA GLY A 105 10.06 12.34 -12.12
C GLY A 105 9.31 11.75 -13.31
N SER A 106 9.60 10.49 -13.64
CA SER A 106 8.85 9.73 -14.65
C SER A 106 7.71 8.94 -14.00
N THR A 107 6.60 8.81 -14.72
CA THR A 107 5.49 7.92 -14.34
C THR A 107 5.74 6.54 -14.92
N HIS A 108 5.67 5.51 -14.08
CA HIS A 108 5.88 4.12 -14.43
C HIS A 108 4.63 3.30 -14.11
N LEU A 109 4.27 2.40 -15.01
CA LEU A 109 3.39 1.27 -14.70
C LEU A 109 4.28 0.10 -14.36
N ILE A 110 4.17 -0.40 -13.14
CA ILE A 110 4.95 -1.53 -12.64
C ILE A 110 4.05 -2.69 -12.24
N ALA A 111 4.60 -3.89 -12.21
CA ALA A 111 3.87 -5.10 -11.82
C ALA A 111 4.72 -6.03 -10.96
N THR A 112 4.03 -6.84 -10.17
CA THR A 112 4.56 -7.98 -9.44
C THR A 112 3.69 -9.20 -9.70
N ASP A 113 4.28 -10.40 -9.61
CA ASP A 113 3.60 -11.69 -9.64
C ASP A 113 4.07 -12.62 -8.49
N ASP A 114 4.85 -12.10 -7.55
CA ASP A 114 5.42 -12.84 -6.42
C ASP A 114 5.03 -12.27 -5.05
N GLY A 115 3.97 -11.47 -5.00
CA GLY A 115 3.48 -10.85 -3.77
C GLY A 115 4.28 -9.62 -3.36
N GLY A 116 4.83 -8.88 -4.34
CA GLY A 116 5.56 -7.64 -4.12
C GLY A 116 7.00 -7.85 -3.63
N ILE A 117 7.57 -9.05 -3.78
CA ILE A 117 8.98 -9.31 -3.51
C ILE A 117 9.83 -8.67 -4.61
N THR A 118 9.41 -8.83 -5.87
CA THR A 118 10.02 -8.16 -7.01
C THR A 118 8.99 -7.36 -7.80
N TRP A 119 9.46 -6.27 -8.41
CA TRP A 119 8.67 -5.38 -9.26
C TRP A 119 9.40 -5.15 -10.57
N ARG A 120 8.65 -5.18 -11.67
CA ARG A 120 9.15 -4.91 -13.02
C ARG A 120 8.36 -3.79 -13.69
N ASP A 121 9.01 -3.06 -14.57
CA ASP A 121 8.35 -2.08 -15.41
C ASP A 121 7.55 -2.75 -16.53
N LEU A 122 6.28 -2.37 -16.65
CA LEU A 122 5.44 -2.65 -17.82
C LEU A 122 5.46 -1.46 -18.80
N TYR A 123 5.57 -0.24 -18.27
CA TYR A 123 5.70 0.99 -19.05
C TYR A 123 6.43 2.10 -18.26
N PRO A 124 7.30 2.91 -18.90
CA PRO A 124 7.84 2.69 -20.23
C PRO A 124 8.59 1.35 -20.28
N LYS A 125 8.55 0.65 -21.41
CA LYS A 125 9.37 -0.56 -21.57
C LYS A 125 10.82 -0.11 -21.54
N GLU A 126 11.61 -0.67 -20.63
CA GLU A 126 13.06 -0.50 -20.69
C GLU A 126 13.51 -0.97 -22.08
N THR A 127 14.26 -0.10 -22.76
CA THR A 127 14.80 -0.43 -24.09
C THR A 127 15.93 -1.44 -23.88
N PRO A 128 16.00 -2.55 -24.64
CA PRO A 128 17.07 -3.54 -24.48
C PRO A 128 18.47 -2.95 -24.71
#